data_AF-E1R7K6-F1
#
_entry.id   AF-E1R7K6-F1
#
_cell.length_a   1.000
_cell.length_b   1.000
_cell.length_c   1.000
_cell.angle_alpha   90.00
_cell.angle_beta   90.00
_cell.angle_gamma   90.00
#
_symmetry.space_group_name_H-M   'P 1'
#
loop_
_entity.id
_entity.type
_entity.pdbx_description
1 polymer ?
#
loop_
_entity_poly.entity_id
_entity_poly.type
_entity_poly.pdbx_seq_one_letter_code
_entity_poly.pdbx_strand_id
1 'polypeptide(L)'
;MEKKSNEYTLRNFLELLISSRNLDAEAVNHIVHSTVCELQESGELEHGISMDSSATACSWLEMLINAALSYRKKGKLAYYLATAIALMFMQAGTKDTFLEEIGSYTVDVGLRYAVKRYTVLDRHPDLIQLIYEQYGKFSQDPPRVDAARRVKRLKEVYEAAYQAEVRFHGCSQCILYGLGETITPVDKSLFKAATALSGGMAQCGDGACGGYSGGILYMGTFIGRSFDTFSNDKENQYRSFSMAQRLHDKYVETYGSVLGKGVQEKLFGEFFLLRDARQKAAFGNSGAHEYKCPCVVGTAARWVAEILLDEQLI
;
A
#
# COMPACT_ATOMS: atom_id res chain seq x y z
N MET A 1 -26.13 0.31 23.03
CA MET A 1 -26.73 -0.85 22.33
C MET A 1 -26.41 -0.82 20.84
N GLU A 2 -26.51 0.33 20.18
CA GLU A 2 -26.26 0.54 18.74
C GLU A 2 -24.86 0.11 18.25
N LYS A 3 -23.77 0.49 18.96
CA LYS A 3 -22.38 0.11 18.60
C LYS A 3 -22.14 -1.41 18.52
N LYS A 4 -22.73 -2.18 19.45
CA LYS A 4 -22.63 -3.65 19.45
C LYS A 4 -23.47 -4.28 18.33
N SER A 5 -24.57 -3.64 17.95
CA SER A 5 -25.42 -4.06 16.84
C SER A 5 -24.71 -3.89 15.49
N ASN A 6 -24.06 -2.74 15.27
CA ASN A 6 -23.36 -2.45 14.01
C ASN A 6 -22.14 -3.37 13.81
N GLU A 7 -21.38 -3.66 14.87
CA GLU A 7 -20.27 -4.62 14.78
C GLU A 7 -20.76 -6.02 14.41
N TYR A 8 -21.87 -6.47 15.00
CA TYR A 8 -22.45 -7.78 14.69
C TYR A 8 -22.93 -7.86 13.23
N THR A 9 -23.64 -6.83 12.75
CA THR A 9 -24.08 -6.76 11.35
C THR A 9 -22.90 -6.75 10.38
N LEU A 10 -21.83 -6.00 10.68
CA LEU A 10 -20.62 -5.97 9.87
C LEU A 10 -19.93 -7.32 9.80
N ARG A 11 -19.79 -8.01 10.95
CA ARG A 11 -19.16 -9.34 10.99
C ARG A 11 -19.90 -10.32 10.09
N ASN A 12 -21.24 -10.36 10.21
CA ASN A 12 -22.07 -11.20 9.34
C ASN A 12 -21.90 -10.84 7.86
N PHE A 13 -21.85 -9.54 7.53
CA PHE A 13 -21.62 -9.09 6.16
C PHE A 13 -20.26 -9.56 5.60
N LEU A 14 -19.18 -9.38 6.38
CA LEU A 14 -17.84 -9.80 5.98
C LEU A 14 -17.73 -11.34 5.85
N GLU A 15 -18.36 -12.09 6.75
CA GLU A 15 -18.43 -13.56 6.67
C GLU A 15 -19.13 -14.02 5.39
N LEU A 16 -20.24 -13.36 5.01
CA LEU A 16 -20.93 -13.64 3.76
C LEU A 16 -20.04 -13.39 2.53
N LEU A 17 -19.30 -12.28 2.49
CA LEU A 17 -18.37 -11.98 1.39
C LEU A 17 -17.27 -13.04 1.22
N ILE A 18 -16.78 -13.59 2.34
CA ILE A 18 -15.68 -14.56 2.35
C ILE A 18 -16.17 -15.99 2.09
N SER A 19 -17.41 -16.30 2.50
CA SER A 19 -18.00 -17.65 2.39
C SER A 19 -17.98 -18.20 0.95
N SER A 20 -17.97 -17.32 -0.07
CA SER A 20 -17.90 -17.70 -1.48
C SER A 20 -16.49 -18.11 -1.95
N ARG A 21 -15.47 -18.07 -1.09
CA ARG A 21 -14.05 -18.22 -1.48
C ARG A 21 -13.37 -19.51 -1.00
N ASN A 22 -14.11 -20.51 -0.49
CA ASN A 22 -13.55 -21.79 -0.02
C ASN A 22 -12.37 -21.64 0.98
N LEU A 23 -12.45 -20.64 1.86
CA LEU A 23 -11.48 -20.46 2.94
C LEU A 23 -11.88 -21.28 4.18
N ASP A 24 -10.89 -21.73 4.95
CA ASP A 24 -11.14 -22.35 6.24
C ASP A 24 -11.67 -21.33 7.28
N ALA A 25 -12.30 -21.84 8.33
CA ALA A 25 -12.95 -21.02 9.34
C ALA A 25 -11.96 -20.14 10.14
N GLU A 26 -10.71 -20.57 10.29
CA GLU A 26 -9.68 -19.82 11.00
C GLU A 26 -9.27 -18.58 10.20
N ALA A 27 -9.03 -18.74 8.90
CA ALA A 27 -8.71 -17.67 7.97
C ALA A 27 -9.87 -16.65 7.88
N VAL A 28 -11.11 -17.12 7.76
CA VAL A 28 -12.31 -16.26 7.75
C VAL A 28 -12.36 -15.43 9.02
N ASN A 29 -12.31 -16.06 10.19
CA ASN A 29 -12.39 -15.37 11.47
C ASN A 29 -11.26 -14.35 11.65
N HIS A 30 -10.04 -14.69 11.24
CA HIS A 30 -8.88 -13.80 11.32
C HIS A 30 -9.05 -12.55 10.43
N ILE A 31 -9.51 -12.71 9.18
CA ILE A 31 -9.76 -11.57 8.27
C ILE A 31 -10.87 -10.68 8.81
N VAL A 32 -11.99 -11.27 9.23
CA VAL A 32 -13.15 -10.54 9.78
C VAL A 32 -12.72 -9.76 11.02
N HIS A 33 -12.10 -10.43 11.98
CA HIS A 33 -11.62 -9.80 13.21
C HIS A 33 -10.65 -8.66 12.93
N SER A 34 -9.66 -8.89 12.06
CA SER A 34 -8.64 -7.88 11.76
C SER A 34 -9.22 -6.67 10.99
N THR A 35 -10.21 -6.88 10.12
CA THR A 35 -10.93 -5.80 9.43
C THR A 35 -11.71 -4.95 10.44
N VAL A 36 -12.41 -5.58 11.38
CA VAL A 36 -13.14 -4.88 12.45
C VAL A 36 -12.19 -4.06 13.33
N CYS A 37 -11.03 -4.63 13.71
CA CYS A 37 -10.01 -3.88 14.46
C CYS A 37 -9.52 -2.66 13.68
N GLU A 38 -9.19 -2.80 12.40
CA GLU A 38 -8.77 -1.65 11.58
C GLU A 38 -9.87 -0.59 11.50
N LEU A 39 -11.11 -1.01 11.31
CA LEU A 39 -12.23 -0.10 11.25
C LEU A 39 -12.46 0.64 12.57
N GLN A 40 -12.34 -0.03 13.72
CA GLN A 40 -12.46 0.60 15.04
C GLN A 40 -11.37 1.65 15.28
N GLU A 41 -10.11 1.30 15.02
CA GLU A 41 -8.96 2.20 15.12
C GLU A 41 -9.06 3.41 14.16
N SER A 42 -9.80 3.27 13.06
CA SER A 42 -10.00 4.36 12.11
C SER A 42 -10.88 5.47 12.70
N GLY A 43 -11.76 5.12 13.65
CA GLY A 43 -12.78 5.99 14.23
C GLY A 43 -14.10 6.00 13.45
N GLU A 44 -14.16 5.44 12.23
CA GLU A 44 -15.36 5.45 11.39
C GLU A 44 -16.51 4.62 11.98
N LEU A 45 -16.21 3.58 12.76
CA LEU A 45 -17.23 2.80 13.47
C LEU A 45 -17.96 3.62 14.56
N GLU A 46 -17.35 4.70 15.05
CA GLU A 46 -17.88 5.53 16.15
C GLU A 46 -18.67 6.73 15.66
N HIS A 47 -18.37 7.24 14.46
CA HIS A 47 -19.00 8.44 13.89
C HIS A 47 -20.41 8.19 13.34
N GLY A 48 -20.94 6.98 13.51
CA GLY A 48 -22.33 6.67 13.25
C GLY A 48 -22.73 7.04 11.83
N ILE A 49 -22.32 6.24 10.84
CA ILE A 49 -23.33 5.93 9.84
C ILE A 49 -24.48 5.37 10.66
N SER A 50 -25.63 6.04 10.64
CA SER A 50 -26.88 5.51 11.18
C SER A 50 -27.18 4.26 10.37
N MET A 51 -26.53 3.17 10.75
CA MET A 51 -26.73 1.86 10.17
C MET A 51 -27.95 1.33 10.89
N ASP A 52 -29.11 1.78 10.44
CA ASP A 52 -30.33 1.04 10.68
C ASP A 52 -30.12 -0.41 10.23
N SER A 53 -30.96 -1.32 10.71
CA SER A 53 -31.05 -2.73 10.34
C SER A 53 -31.13 -3.02 8.82
N SER A 54 -31.14 -1.98 7.98
CA SER A 54 -31.21 -1.94 6.52
C SER A 54 -29.88 -1.58 5.81
N ALA A 55 -28.74 -1.55 6.52
CA ALA A 55 -27.43 -1.24 5.94
C ALA A 55 -27.12 -2.02 4.64
N THR A 56 -27.09 -1.30 3.52
CA THR A 56 -26.83 -1.88 2.18
C THR A 56 -25.34 -2.15 1.97
N ALA A 57 -25.00 -3.04 1.04
CA ALA A 57 -23.62 -3.26 0.62
C ALA A 57 -22.93 -1.96 0.16
N CYS A 58 -23.67 -1.03 -0.46
CA CYS A 58 -23.14 0.28 -0.84
C CYS A 58 -22.63 1.08 0.39
N SER A 59 -23.44 1.14 1.46
CA SER A 59 -23.07 1.83 2.70
C SER A 59 -21.85 1.19 3.38
N TRP A 60 -21.73 -0.14 3.34
CA TRP A 60 -20.54 -0.84 3.84
C TRP A 60 -19.29 -0.49 3.03
N LEU A 61 -19.40 -0.40 1.70
CA LEU A 61 -18.28 -0.01 0.83
C LEU A 61 -17.77 1.39 1.18
N GLU A 62 -18.68 2.36 1.29
CA GLU A 62 -18.36 3.75 1.63
C GLU A 62 -17.63 3.85 2.97
N MET A 63 -18.12 3.14 3.99
CA MET A 63 -17.49 3.12 5.31
C MET A 63 -16.08 2.52 5.29
N LEU A 64 -15.89 1.39 4.59
CA LEU A 64 -14.57 0.76 4.46
C LEU A 64 -13.58 1.66 3.73
N ILE A 65 -14.04 2.39 2.70
CA ILE A 65 -13.21 3.37 1.97
C ILE A 65 -12.83 4.53 2.89
N ASN A 66 -13.78 5.11 3.62
CA ASN A 66 -13.51 6.21 4.54
C ASN A 66 -12.51 5.78 5.63
N ALA A 67 -12.66 4.57 6.15
CA ALA A 67 -11.74 4.00 7.13
C ALA A 67 -10.33 3.82 6.56
N ALA A 68 -10.23 3.30 5.33
CA ALA A 68 -8.95 3.12 4.66
C ALA A 68 -8.24 4.46 4.37
N LEU A 69 -9.01 5.49 3.97
CA LEU A 69 -8.50 6.85 3.78
C LEU A 69 -8.05 7.50 5.09
N SER A 70 -8.80 7.28 6.18
CA SER A 70 -8.42 7.71 7.54
C SER A 70 -7.12 7.04 8.00
N TYR A 71 -6.99 5.72 7.80
CA TYR A 71 -5.76 4.96 8.05
C TYR A 71 -4.56 5.53 7.30
N ARG A 72 -4.76 5.75 6.00
CA ARG A 72 -3.74 6.27 5.10
C ARG A 72 -3.21 7.62 5.59
N LYS A 73 -4.09 8.54 6.01
CA LYS A 73 -3.70 9.85 6.58
C LYS A 73 -2.96 9.74 7.91
N LYS A 74 -3.28 8.72 8.71
CA LYS A 74 -2.62 8.43 10.00
C LYS A 74 -1.27 7.71 9.85
N GLY A 75 -0.84 7.40 8.62
CA GLY A 75 0.39 6.65 8.38
C GLY A 75 0.28 5.15 8.67
N LYS A 76 -0.93 4.62 8.69
CA LYS A 76 -1.20 3.18 8.88
C LYS A 76 -1.53 2.49 7.56
N LEU A 77 -1.07 1.25 7.42
CA LEU A 77 -1.39 0.40 6.27
C LEU A 77 -2.76 -0.28 6.46
N ALA A 78 -3.74 0.12 5.64
CA ALA A 78 -5.12 -0.39 5.64
C ALA A 78 -5.24 -1.78 4.98
N TYR A 79 -4.47 -2.76 5.48
CA TYR A 79 -4.32 -4.06 4.83
C TYR A 79 -5.64 -4.82 4.76
N TYR A 80 -6.32 -5.01 5.89
CA TYR A 80 -7.54 -5.82 5.95
C TYR A 80 -8.77 -5.04 5.47
N LEU A 81 -8.80 -3.72 5.65
CA LEU A 81 -9.80 -2.86 4.99
C LEU A 81 -9.72 -3.01 3.46
N ALA A 82 -8.52 -2.99 2.87
CA ALA A 82 -8.34 -3.22 1.44
C ALA A 82 -8.73 -4.66 1.03
N THR A 83 -8.52 -5.65 1.89
CA THR A 83 -8.99 -7.03 1.67
C THR A 83 -10.51 -7.08 1.60
N ALA A 84 -11.21 -6.46 2.54
CA ALA A 84 -12.67 -6.40 2.56
C ALA A 84 -13.22 -5.68 1.31
N ILE A 85 -12.63 -4.54 0.93
CA ILE A 85 -13.00 -3.82 -0.29
C ILE A 85 -12.79 -4.71 -1.53
N ALA A 86 -11.64 -5.38 -1.65
CA ALA A 86 -11.37 -6.27 -2.77
C ALA A 86 -12.39 -7.41 -2.87
N LEU A 87 -12.77 -8.00 -1.74
CA LEU A 87 -13.79 -9.06 -1.67
C LEU A 87 -15.17 -8.57 -2.11
N MET A 88 -15.53 -7.30 -1.88
CA MET A 88 -16.78 -6.74 -2.37
C MET A 88 -16.80 -6.64 -3.90
N PHE A 89 -15.72 -6.16 -4.51
CA PHE A 89 -15.58 -6.08 -5.98
C PHE A 89 -15.50 -7.45 -6.67
N MET A 90 -15.38 -8.54 -5.91
CA MET A 90 -15.37 -9.91 -6.44
C MET A 90 -16.75 -10.55 -6.53
N GLN A 91 -17.78 -9.92 -5.98
CA GLN A 91 -19.09 -10.53 -5.82
C GLN A 91 -19.89 -10.44 -7.12
N ALA A 92 -19.74 -11.43 -8.01
CA ALA A 92 -20.59 -11.60 -9.20
C ALA A 92 -21.49 -12.84 -9.05
N GLY A 93 -22.69 -12.79 -9.61
CA GLY A 93 -23.73 -13.80 -9.47
C GLY A 93 -24.47 -13.76 -8.13
N THR A 94 -24.56 -12.59 -7.47
CA THR A 94 -25.19 -12.48 -6.13
C THR A 94 -26.61 -11.91 -6.19
N LYS A 95 -27.38 -12.09 -5.11
CA LYS A 95 -28.74 -11.51 -4.99
C LYS A 95 -28.72 -10.03 -4.58
N ASP A 96 -27.62 -9.53 -4.05
CA ASP A 96 -27.47 -8.12 -3.70
C ASP A 96 -27.20 -7.32 -4.99
N THR A 97 -28.11 -6.41 -5.34
CA THR A 97 -28.07 -5.71 -6.63
C THR A 97 -26.85 -4.82 -6.78
N PHE A 98 -26.36 -4.25 -5.69
CA PHE A 98 -25.18 -3.39 -5.72
C PHE A 98 -23.90 -4.22 -5.88
N LEU A 99 -23.77 -5.30 -5.11
CA LEU A 99 -22.63 -6.22 -5.24
C LEU A 99 -22.58 -6.82 -6.64
N GLU A 100 -23.72 -7.26 -7.17
CA GLU A 100 -23.83 -7.77 -8.53
C GLU A 100 -23.37 -6.74 -9.56
N GLU A 101 -23.80 -5.49 -9.44
CA GLU A 101 -23.41 -4.42 -10.36
C GLU A 101 -21.88 -4.20 -10.35
N ILE A 102 -21.27 -4.01 -9.17
CA ILE A 102 -19.83 -3.74 -9.08
C ILE A 102 -18.99 -4.97 -9.44
N GLY A 103 -19.47 -6.18 -9.13
CA GLY A 103 -18.81 -7.44 -9.44
C GLY A 103 -18.81 -7.74 -10.93
N SER A 104 -19.97 -7.64 -11.58
CA SER A 104 -20.10 -7.83 -13.04
C SER A 104 -19.31 -6.78 -13.82
N TYR A 105 -19.34 -5.51 -13.41
CA TYR A 105 -18.48 -4.48 -14.02
C TYR A 105 -16.98 -4.79 -13.83
N THR A 106 -16.59 -5.35 -12.69
CA THR A 106 -15.20 -5.76 -12.42
C THR A 106 -14.77 -6.90 -13.33
N VAL A 107 -15.64 -7.89 -13.59
CA VAL A 107 -15.37 -8.98 -14.53
C VAL A 107 -15.22 -8.45 -15.96
N ASP A 108 -16.10 -7.55 -16.39
CA ASP A 108 -16.15 -7.07 -17.77
C ASP A 108 -15.02 -6.07 -18.10
N VAL A 109 -14.71 -5.16 -17.18
CA VAL A 109 -13.84 -4.00 -17.44
C VAL A 109 -12.52 -4.07 -16.67
N GLY A 110 -12.49 -4.82 -15.56
CA GLY A 110 -11.33 -4.96 -14.70
C GLY A 110 -11.37 -4.06 -13.46
N LEU A 111 -10.78 -4.57 -12.37
CA LEU A 111 -10.86 -3.99 -11.03
C LEU A 111 -10.45 -2.52 -10.94
N ARG A 112 -9.34 -2.13 -11.60
CA ARG A 112 -8.84 -0.75 -11.48
C ARG A 112 -9.83 0.27 -12.06
N TYR A 113 -10.60 -0.10 -13.06
CA TYR A 113 -11.66 0.76 -13.61
C TYR A 113 -12.90 0.72 -12.72
N ALA A 114 -13.26 -0.45 -12.18
CA ALA A 114 -14.37 -0.60 -11.26
C ALA A 114 -14.18 0.25 -9.99
N VAL A 115 -13.01 0.15 -9.34
CA VAL A 115 -12.69 0.93 -8.14
C VAL A 115 -12.78 2.42 -8.43
N LYS A 116 -12.24 2.91 -9.56
CA LYS A 116 -12.36 4.33 -9.93
C LYS A 116 -13.80 4.79 -10.19
N ARG A 117 -14.61 3.91 -10.79
CA ARG A 117 -16.01 4.21 -11.12
C ARG A 117 -16.90 4.30 -9.87
N TYR A 118 -16.70 3.37 -8.93
CA TYR A 118 -17.60 3.18 -7.79
C TYR A 118 -17.06 3.72 -6.47
N THR A 119 -15.88 4.35 -6.47
CA THR A 119 -15.24 4.88 -5.26
C THR A 119 -14.58 6.23 -5.52
N VAL A 120 -14.25 6.95 -4.45
CA VAL A 120 -13.54 8.23 -4.50
C VAL A 120 -12.00 8.07 -4.59
N LEU A 121 -11.50 6.89 -4.94
CA LEU A 121 -10.08 6.54 -4.82
C LEU A 121 -9.18 7.00 -5.99
N ASP A 122 -9.70 7.73 -6.97
CA ASP A 122 -8.96 8.14 -8.18
C ASP A 122 -7.59 8.78 -7.93
N ARG A 123 -7.48 9.56 -6.84
CA ARG A 123 -6.25 10.25 -6.42
C ARG A 123 -5.46 9.52 -5.32
N HIS A 124 -5.77 8.25 -5.09
CA HIS A 124 -5.16 7.38 -4.08
C HIS A 124 -4.57 6.13 -4.73
N PRO A 125 -3.59 6.27 -5.63
CA PRO A 125 -3.06 5.16 -6.43
C PRO A 125 -2.50 4.03 -5.57
N ASP A 126 -1.87 4.36 -4.44
CA ASP A 126 -1.33 3.39 -3.48
C ASP A 126 -2.42 2.52 -2.84
N LEU A 127 -3.58 3.10 -2.51
CA LEU A 127 -4.71 2.34 -1.96
C LEU A 127 -5.41 1.51 -3.04
N ILE A 128 -5.56 2.03 -4.27
CA ILE A 128 -6.03 1.24 -5.42
C ILE A 128 -5.09 0.05 -5.65
N GLN A 129 -3.77 0.26 -5.60
CA GLN A 129 -2.81 -0.83 -5.74
C GLN A 129 -2.96 -1.86 -4.62
N LEU A 130 -3.12 -1.42 -3.37
CA LEU A 130 -3.30 -2.34 -2.25
C LEU A 130 -4.55 -3.21 -2.45
N ILE A 131 -5.69 -2.61 -2.85
CA ILE A 131 -6.93 -3.33 -3.18
C ILE A 131 -6.68 -4.32 -4.34
N TYR A 132 -5.95 -3.89 -5.39
CA TYR A 132 -5.60 -4.73 -6.53
C TYR A 132 -4.73 -5.94 -6.14
N GLU A 133 -3.75 -5.75 -5.26
CA GLU A 133 -2.92 -6.84 -4.75
C GLU A 133 -3.75 -7.81 -3.90
N GLN A 134 -4.66 -7.33 -3.05
CA GLN A 134 -5.57 -8.20 -2.31
C GLN A 134 -6.49 -8.96 -3.26
N TYR A 135 -7.00 -8.29 -4.29
CA TYR A 135 -7.84 -8.93 -5.29
C TYR A 135 -7.08 -10.05 -6.02
N GLY A 136 -5.84 -9.81 -6.41
CA GLY A 136 -4.97 -10.83 -7.04
C GLY A 136 -4.70 -12.03 -6.13
N LYS A 137 -4.51 -11.82 -4.82
CA LYS A 137 -4.33 -12.91 -3.84
C LYS A 137 -5.57 -13.77 -3.71
N PHE A 138 -6.74 -13.15 -3.61
CA PHE A 138 -7.99 -13.88 -3.42
C PHE A 138 -8.53 -14.50 -4.71
N SER A 139 -8.09 -14.04 -5.89
CA SER A 139 -8.44 -14.63 -7.19
C SER A 139 -7.70 -15.93 -7.51
N GLN A 140 -6.70 -16.31 -6.70
CA GLN A 140 -5.99 -17.58 -6.85
C GLN A 140 -6.88 -18.75 -6.40
N ASP A 141 -6.57 -19.95 -6.91
CA ASP A 141 -7.19 -21.21 -6.47
C ASP A 141 -6.09 -22.19 -6.01
N PRO A 142 -5.95 -22.44 -4.69
CA PRO A 142 -6.72 -21.82 -3.60
C PRO A 142 -6.34 -20.34 -3.37
N PRO A 143 -7.21 -19.53 -2.74
CA PRO A 143 -6.89 -18.15 -2.40
C PRO A 143 -5.66 -18.04 -1.48
N ARG A 144 -4.80 -17.06 -1.75
CA ARG A 144 -3.63 -16.80 -0.90
C ARG A 144 -4.00 -15.91 0.30
N VAL A 145 -3.97 -16.48 1.50
CA VAL A 145 -4.07 -15.72 2.76
C VAL A 145 -2.67 -15.55 3.35
N ASP A 146 -2.19 -14.30 3.46
CA ASP A 146 -0.90 -14.04 4.09
C ASP A 146 -0.98 -14.26 5.61
N ALA A 147 -0.01 -14.99 6.16
CA ALA A 147 0.07 -15.25 7.59
C ALA A 147 0.13 -13.95 8.42
N ALA A 148 -0.50 -13.93 9.60
CA ALA A 148 -0.58 -12.75 10.46
C ALA A 148 0.80 -12.10 10.75
N ARG A 149 1.84 -12.92 10.94
CA ARG A 149 3.23 -12.44 11.13
C ARG A 149 3.77 -11.65 9.93
N ARG A 150 3.42 -12.06 8.71
CA ARG A 150 3.81 -11.40 7.46
C ARG A 150 3.10 -10.05 7.38
N VAL A 151 1.79 -10.03 7.58
CA VAL A 151 1.01 -8.78 7.55
C VAL A 151 1.49 -7.79 8.61
N LYS A 152 1.78 -8.26 9.83
CA LYS A 152 2.34 -7.44 10.91
C LYS A 152 3.64 -6.75 10.48
N ARG A 153 4.61 -7.50 9.94
CA ARG A 153 5.89 -6.94 9.46
C ARG A 153 5.69 -5.92 8.34
N LEU A 154 4.80 -6.20 7.39
CA LEU A 154 4.48 -5.26 6.31
C LEU A 154 3.89 -3.94 6.83
N LYS A 155 3.05 -3.99 7.88
CA LYS A 155 2.50 -2.81 8.54
C LYS A 155 3.57 -2.01 9.28
N GLU A 156 4.43 -2.68 10.04
CA GLU A 156 5.52 -2.03 10.81
C GLU A 156 6.49 -1.29 9.89
N VAL A 157 6.93 -1.93 8.80
CA VAL A 157 7.82 -1.33 7.81
C VAL A 157 7.18 -0.11 7.13
N TYR A 158 5.90 -0.24 6.73
CA TYR A 158 5.16 0.86 6.12
C TYR A 158 5.11 2.07 7.05
N GLU A 159 4.71 1.85 8.31
CA GLU A 159 4.51 2.92 9.28
C GLU A 159 5.84 3.58 9.67
N ALA A 160 6.89 2.81 9.90
CA ALA A 160 8.21 3.36 10.22
C ALA A 160 8.75 4.27 9.09
N ALA A 161 8.64 3.84 7.84
CA ALA A 161 9.10 4.62 6.70
C ALA A 161 8.20 5.84 6.41
N TYR A 162 6.89 5.71 6.59
CA TYR A 162 5.93 6.82 6.51
C TYR A 162 6.30 7.91 7.53
N GLN A 163 6.44 7.53 8.81
CA GLN A 163 6.72 8.49 9.88
C GLN A 163 8.11 9.13 9.72
N ALA A 164 9.09 8.39 9.19
CA ALA A 164 10.37 8.94 8.84
C ALA A 164 10.25 10.06 7.79
N GLU A 165 9.45 9.87 6.73
CA GLU A 165 9.25 10.90 5.70
C GLU A 165 8.49 12.11 6.22
N VAL A 166 7.48 11.92 7.08
CA VAL A 166 6.78 13.04 7.75
C VAL A 166 7.75 13.86 8.60
N ARG A 167 8.64 13.20 9.34
CA ARG A 167 9.49 13.87 10.33
C ARG A 167 10.75 14.50 9.74
N PHE A 168 11.41 13.79 8.83
CA PHE A 168 12.75 14.14 8.39
C PHE A 168 12.81 14.64 6.95
N HIS A 169 11.81 14.29 6.14
CA HIS A 169 11.86 14.38 4.68
C HIS A 169 13.08 13.64 4.10
N GLY A 170 13.23 13.67 2.78
CA GLY A 170 14.34 12.99 2.13
C GLY A 170 14.03 11.52 1.90
N CYS A 171 13.09 11.29 1.00
CA CYS A 171 12.48 10.00 0.71
C CYS A 171 13.44 8.82 0.54
N SER A 172 14.65 9.03 0.02
CA SER A 172 15.67 7.96 -0.08
C SER A 172 16.30 7.56 1.25
N GLN A 173 16.47 8.50 2.17
CA GLN A 173 16.94 8.21 3.53
C GLN A 173 15.80 7.71 4.41
N CYS A 174 14.58 8.21 4.24
CA CYS A 174 13.43 7.80 5.05
C CYS A 174 13.02 6.34 4.80
N ILE A 175 13.09 5.85 3.56
CA ILE A 175 12.88 4.41 3.32
C ILE A 175 13.96 3.56 3.98
N LEU A 176 15.24 3.96 3.89
CA LEU A 176 16.35 3.26 4.54
C LEU A 176 16.21 3.28 6.06
N TYR A 177 15.78 4.40 6.63
CA TYR A 177 15.49 4.51 8.06
C TYR A 177 14.40 3.52 8.48
N GLY A 178 13.25 3.55 7.81
CA GLY A 178 12.12 2.68 8.17
C GLY A 178 12.44 1.19 8.05
N LEU A 179 13.09 0.79 6.97
CA LEU A 179 13.55 -0.60 6.78
C LEU A 179 14.67 -0.97 7.79
N GLY A 180 15.57 -0.03 8.06
CA GLY A 180 16.67 -0.18 9.01
C GLY A 180 16.22 -0.48 10.43
N GLU A 181 15.21 0.24 10.90
CA GLU A 181 14.63 0.10 12.25
C GLU A 181 13.81 -1.17 12.43
N THR A 182 13.23 -1.70 11.34
CA THR A 182 12.23 -2.78 11.41
C THR A 182 12.73 -4.15 10.94
N ILE A 183 13.76 -4.18 10.10
CA ILE A 183 14.26 -5.42 9.48
C ILE A 183 15.73 -5.65 9.87
N THR A 184 16.62 -4.80 9.40
CA THR A 184 18.06 -4.94 9.63
C THR A 184 18.73 -3.57 9.51
N PRO A 185 19.55 -3.14 10.49
CA PRO A 185 20.18 -1.83 10.50
C PRO A 185 20.94 -1.50 9.22
N VAL A 186 20.80 -0.26 8.75
CA VAL A 186 21.47 0.25 7.56
C VAL A 186 22.88 0.73 7.90
N ASP A 187 23.86 0.39 7.06
CA ASP A 187 25.21 0.93 7.17
C ASP A 187 25.23 2.46 7.09
N LYS A 188 26.04 3.11 7.94
CA LYS A 188 26.09 4.57 8.04
C LYS A 188 26.54 5.22 6.74
N SER A 189 27.45 4.59 6.00
CA SER A 189 27.95 5.11 4.72
C SER A 189 26.88 5.01 3.65
N LEU A 190 26.12 3.90 3.61
CA LEU A 190 24.97 3.76 2.72
C LEU A 190 23.89 4.83 3.01
N PHE A 191 23.54 5.01 4.27
CA PHE A 191 22.57 6.02 4.69
C PHE A 191 23.02 7.44 4.31
N LYS A 192 24.30 7.76 4.48
CA LYS A 192 24.88 9.05 4.09
C LYS A 192 24.86 9.23 2.56
N ALA A 193 25.25 8.20 1.80
CA ALA A 193 25.28 8.24 0.34
C ALA A 193 23.90 8.45 -0.28
N ALA A 194 22.84 7.96 0.37
CA ALA A 194 21.47 8.09 -0.10
C ALA A 194 20.92 9.53 -0.06
N THR A 195 21.54 10.47 0.65
CA THR A 195 21.04 11.86 0.84
C THR A 195 20.65 12.52 -0.49
N ALA A 196 21.54 12.48 -1.48
CA ALA A 196 21.35 13.16 -2.75
C ALA A 196 20.35 12.45 -3.69
N LEU A 197 19.83 11.28 -3.34
CA LEU A 197 18.85 10.55 -4.15
C LEU A 197 17.40 11.04 -3.94
N SER A 198 17.19 11.95 -2.99
CA SER A 198 15.88 12.51 -2.67
C SER A 198 15.42 13.58 -3.66
N GLY A 199 14.10 13.85 -3.66
CA GLY A 199 13.50 14.89 -4.51
C GLY A 199 13.54 14.56 -6.01
N GLY A 200 13.51 13.27 -6.34
CA GLY A 200 13.76 12.83 -7.72
C GLY A 200 15.22 13.03 -8.11
N MET A 201 16.12 12.67 -7.19
CA MET A 201 17.56 12.94 -7.12
C MET A 201 17.94 14.42 -7.10
N ALA A 202 18.59 14.91 -6.04
CA ALA A 202 19.06 16.29 -5.91
C ALA A 202 18.01 17.38 -6.22
N GLN A 203 16.72 17.10 -6.00
CA GLN A 203 15.60 18.04 -6.20
C GLN A 203 15.36 18.48 -7.66
N CYS A 204 15.95 17.78 -8.63
CA CYS A 204 15.75 18.06 -10.06
C CYS A 204 14.45 17.45 -10.62
N GLY A 205 13.97 16.36 -10.02
CA GLY A 205 12.70 15.73 -10.36
C GLY A 205 12.71 14.82 -11.59
N ASP A 206 13.69 14.98 -12.47
CA ASP A 206 13.92 14.14 -13.65
C ASP A 206 14.66 12.82 -13.35
N GLY A 207 15.14 12.65 -12.12
CA GLY A 207 15.71 11.40 -11.61
C GLY A 207 14.68 10.47 -10.96
N ALA A 208 15.16 9.29 -10.54
CA ALA A 208 14.38 8.29 -9.80
C ALA A 208 13.79 8.87 -8.50
N CYS A 209 12.57 8.44 -8.17
CA CYS A 209 11.95 8.69 -6.88
C CYS A 209 12.84 8.13 -5.76
N GLY A 210 13.05 8.89 -4.69
CA GLY A 210 13.95 8.48 -3.60
C GLY A 210 13.49 7.20 -2.89
N GLY A 211 12.18 6.97 -2.76
CA GLY A 211 11.64 5.71 -2.23
C GLY A 211 12.01 4.50 -3.11
N TYR A 212 12.05 4.68 -4.44
CA TYR A 212 12.42 3.62 -5.37
C TYR A 212 13.92 3.33 -5.32
N SER A 213 14.75 4.36 -5.47
CA SER A 213 16.20 4.21 -5.43
C SER A 213 16.71 3.72 -4.07
N GLY A 214 16.13 4.23 -2.98
CA GLY A 214 16.47 3.80 -1.62
C GLY A 214 16.07 2.35 -1.35
N GLY A 215 14.92 1.92 -1.87
CA GLY A 215 14.48 0.52 -1.78
C GLY A 215 15.40 -0.45 -2.52
N ILE A 216 15.86 -0.09 -3.73
CA ILE A 216 16.86 -0.87 -4.47
C ILE A 216 18.17 -0.95 -3.70
N LEU A 217 18.64 0.18 -3.15
CA LEU A 217 19.84 0.20 -2.31
C LEU A 217 19.73 -0.74 -1.12
N TYR A 218 18.57 -0.75 -0.43
CA TYR A 218 18.34 -1.63 0.70
C TYR A 218 18.35 -3.11 0.30
N MET A 219 17.62 -3.50 -0.76
CA MET A 219 17.63 -4.90 -1.21
C MET A 219 19.03 -5.36 -1.64
N GLY A 220 19.82 -4.45 -2.22
CA GLY A 220 21.21 -4.71 -2.60
C GLY A 220 22.13 -5.05 -1.43
N THR A 221 21.79 -4.69 -0.18
CA THR A 221 22.59 -5.09 0.99
C THR A 221 22.41 -6.55 1.38
N PHE A 222 21.31 -7.18 0.95
CA PHE A 222 21.05 -8.61 1.16
C PHE A 222 21.60 -9.44 0.00
N ILE A 223 21.31 -9.02 -1.23
CA ILE A 223 21.74 -9.70 -2.45
C ILE A 223 22.23 -8.66 -3.46
N GLY A 224 23.55 -8.69 -3.66
CA GLY A 224 24.26 -7.85 -4.59
C GLY A 224 25.71 -8.33 -4.69
N ARG A 225 26.43 -7.84 -5.69
CA ARG A 225 27.87 -8.10 -5.80
C ARG A 225 28.61 -7.19 -4.83
N SER A 226 29.58 -7.74 -4.11
CA SER A 226 30.54 -6.92 -3.36
C SER A 226 31.63 -6.41 -4.29
N PHE A 227 32.51 -5.55 -3.78
CA PHE A 227 33.70 -5.12 -4.52
C PHE A 227 34.58 -6.34 -4.89
N ASP A 228 34.73 -7.29 -3.97
CA ASP A 228 35.59 -8.47 -4.14
C ASP A 228 35.00 -9.49 -5.12
N THR A 229 33.66 -9.58 -5.22
CA THR A 229 32.97 -10.53 -6.11
C THR A 229 32.48 -9.89 -7.42
N PHE A 230 32.80 -8.62 -7.66
CA PHE A 230 32.27 -7.84 -8.77
C PHE A 230 32.49 -8.51 -10.15
N SER A 231 33.63 -9.19 -10.34
CA SER A 231 34.03 -9.78 -11.62
C SER A 231 33.38 -11.13 -11.94
N ASN A 232 32.87 -11.87 -10.94
CA ASN A 232 32.50 -13.29 -11.13
C ASN A 232 31.19 -13.72 -10.47
N ASP A 233 30.51 -12.89 -9.68
CA ASP A 233 29.23 -13.24 -9.05
C ASP A 233 28.02 -12.79 -9.90
N LYS A 234 27.79 -13.51 -11.00
CA LYS A 234 26.64 -13.26 -11.89
C LYS A 234 25.32 -13.64 -11.26
N GLU A 235 25.31 -14.66 -10.41
CA GLU A 235 24.09 -15.13 -9.76
C GLU A 235 23.47 -14.03 -8.91
N ASN A 236 24.21 -13.44 -7.95
CA ASN A 236 23.67 -12.36 -7.13
C ASN A 236 23.44 -11.08 -7.93
N GLN A 237 24.18 -10.85 -9.02
CA GLN A 237 23.88 -9.76 -9.95
C GLN A 237 22.46 -9.88 -10.53
N TYR A 238 22.11 -11.02 -11.11
CA TYR A 238 20.80 -11.23 -11.74
C TYR A 238 19.67 -11.36 -10.71
N ARG A 239 19.93 -11.96 -9.55
CA ARG A 239 18.96 -11.96 -8.44
C ARG A 239 18.65 -10.55 -7.95
N SER A 240 19.67 -9.71 -7.79
CA SER A 240 19.51 -8.29 -7.44
C SER A 240 18.70 -7.53 -8.50
N PHE A 241 18.96 -7.78 -9.79
CA PHE A 241 18.16 -7.23 -10.87
C PHE A 241 16.70 -7.68 -10.82
N SER A 242 16.43 -8.96 -10.60
CA SER A 242 15.07 -9.49 -10.48
C SER A 242 14.29 -8.80 -9.36
N MET A 243 14.88 -8.65 -8.17
CA MET A 243 14.25 -7.92 -7.07
C MET A 243 13.99 -6.44 -7.42
N ALA A 244 14.95 -5.76 -8.05
CA ALA A 244 14.79 -4.38 -8.48
C ALA A 244 13.71 -4.21 -9.58
N GLN A 245 13.57 -5.18 -10.48
CA GLN A 245 12.52 -5.23 -11.51
C GLN A 245 11.13 -5.41 -10.87
N ARG A 246 10.99 -6.30 -9.88
CA ARG A 246 9.74 -6.46 -9.13
C ARG A 246 9.31 -5.16 -8.44
N LEU A 247 10.25 -4.41 -7.87
CA LEU A 247 9.95 -3.09 -7.29
C LEU A 247 9.62 -2.06 -8.38
N HIS A 248 10.34 -2.08 -9.51
CA HIS A 248 10.07 -1.23 -10.66
C HIS A 248 8.63 -1.39 -11.15
N ASP A 249 8.20 -2.64 -11.35
CA ASP A 249 6.88 -2.94 -11.90
C ASP A 249 5.78 -2.47 -10.97
N LYS A 250 5.94 -2.67 -9.66
CA LYS A 250 5.03 -2.11 -8.64
C LYS A 250 4.94 -0.58 -8.70
N TYR A 251 6.05 0.11 -8.91
CA TYR A 251 6.07 1.56 -9.09
C TYR A 251 5.37 2.00 -10.38
N VAL A 252 5.62 1.33 -11.50
CA VAL A 252 4.99 1.65 -12.79
C VAL A 252 3.50 1.36 -12.76
N GLU A 253 3.07 0.23 -12.21
CA GLU A 253 1.66 -0.11 -12.07
C GLU A 253 0.89 0.87 -11.18
N THR A 254 1.52 1.32 -10.09
CA THR A 254 0.88 2.19 -9.10
C THR A 254 0.91 3.65 -9.54
N TYR A 255 2.11 4.14 -9.87
CA TYR A 255 2.39 5.55 -10.09
C TYR A 255 2.57 5.93 -11.56
N GLY A 256 2.67 4.95 -12.46
CA GLY A 256 2.97 5.17 -13.88
C GLY A 256 4.45 5.44 -14.17
N SER A 257 5.31 5.55 -13.16
CA SER A 257 6.72 5.87 -13.33
C SER A 257 7.54 5.56 -12.08
N VAL A 258 8.84 5.30 -12.29
CA VAL A 258 9.86 5.31 -11.23
C VAL A 258 10.50 6.69 -11.03
N LEU A 259 10.24 7.66 -11.93
CA LEU A 259 10.81 9.01 -11.86
C LEU A 259 10.06 9.86 -10.84
N GLY A 260 10.78 10.73 -10.12
CA GLY A 260 10.22 11.65 -9.14
C GLY A 260 9.10 12.51 -9.73
N LYS A 261 9.31 13.07 -10.93
CA LYS A 261 8.30 13.85 -11.64
C LYS A 261 7.04 13.05 -11.97
N GLY A 262 7.18 11.81 -12.46
CA GLY A 262 6.03 10.99 -12.85
C GLY A 262 5.21 10.56 -11.63
N VAL A 263 5.88 10.25 -10.53
CA VAL A 263 5.20 10.00 -9.25
C VAL A 263 4.46 11.25 -8.76
N GLN A 264 5.05 12.44 -8.91
CA GLN A 264 4.37 13.69 -8.56
C GLN A 264 3.17 13.97 -9.46
N GLU A 265 3.32 13.90 -10.78
CA GLU A 265 2.23 14.10 -11.73
C GLU A 265 1.04 13.19 -11.43
N LYS A 266 1.31 11.94 -11.03
CA LYS A 266 0.26 11.01 -10.62
C LYS A 266 -0.47 11.42 -9.34
N LEU A 267 0.25 11.94 -8.34
CA LEU A 267 -0.29 12.24 -7.00
C LEU A 267 -0.90 13.64 -6.90
N PHE A 268 -0.33 14.60 -7.62
CA PHE A 268 -0.66 16.02 -7.53
C PHE A 268 -1.36 16.53 -8.79
N GLY A 269 -1.24 15.82 -9.91
CA GLY A 269 -1.69 16.30 -11.23
C GLY A 269 -0.66 17.21 -11.92
N GLU A 270 0.46 17.49 -11.27
CA GLU A 270 1.53 18.35 -11.75
C GLU A 270 2.89 17.96 -11.13
N PHE A 271 3.96 18.52 -11.67
CA PHE A 271 5.32 18.38 -11.16
C PHE A 271 5.81 19.70 -10.55
N PHE A 272 6.50 19.62 -9.41
CA PHE A 272 7.14 20.74 -8.74
C PHE A 272 8.66 20.63 -8.80
N LEU A 273 9.33 21.62 -9.40
CA LEU A 273 10.78 21.75 -9.37
C LEU A 273 11.22 22.26 -7.98
N LEU A 274 11.65 21.33 -7.12
CA LEU A 274 11.92 21.61 -5.70
C LEU A 274 13.16 22.51 -5.45
N ARG A 275 13.96 22.78 -6.48
CA ARG A 275 15.05 23.76 -6.45
C ARG A 275 14.56 25.20 -6.55
N ASP A 276 13.35 25.41 -7.07
CA ASP A 276 12.67 26.70 -7.01
C ASP A 276 11.94 26.84 -5.68
N ALA A 277 12.21 27.93 -4.95
CA ALA A 277 11.66 28.12 -3.61
C ALA A 277 10.13 28.27 -3.60
N ARG A 278 9.53 28.84 -4.65
CA ARG A 278 8.07 29.03 -4.74
C ARG A 278 7.39 27.69 -5.01
N GLN A 279 7.91 26.91 -5.95
CA GLN A 279 7.41 25.57 -6.23
C GLN A 279 7.61 24.62 -5.06
N LYS A 280 8.74 24.71 -4.34
CA LYS A 280 8.95 23.94 -3.11
C LYS A 280 7.93 24.27 -2.02
N ALA A 281 7.56 25.55 -1.86
CA ALA A 281 6.51 25.96 -0.93
C ALA A 281 5.13 25.44 -1.40
N ALA A 282 4.81 25.55 -2.69
CA ALA A 282 3.57 25.03 -3.26
C ALA A 282 3.46 23.51 -3.08
N PHE A 283 4.56 22.78 -3.28
CA PHE A 283 4.66 21.35 -3.02
C PHE A 283 4.32 21.03 -1.56
N GLY A 284 4.92 21.74 -0.59
CA GLY A 284 4.59 21.60 0.83
C GLY A 284 3.10 21.82 1.10
N ASN A 285 2.55 22.94 0.62
CA ASN A 285 1.14 23.32 0.80
C ASN A 285 0.15 22.33 0.14
N SER A 286 0.60 21.52 -0.80
CA SER A 286 -0.23 20.49 -1.46
C SER A 286 -0.36 19.19 -0.64
N GLY A 287 0.15 19.18 0.60
CA GLY A 287 0.14 18.03 1.52
C GLY A 287 1.25 17.02 1.22
N ALA A 288 2.33 17.44 0.53
CA ALA A 288 3.39 16.54 0.11
C ALA A 288 4.03 15.79 1.28
N HIS A 289 4.40 16.49 2.35
CA HIS A 289 5.04 15.89 3.54
C HIS A 289 4.05 15.45 4.62
N GLU A 290 2.76 15.79 4.48
CA GLU A 290 1.74 15.39 5.45
C GLU A 290 1.32 13.93 5.26
N TYR A 291 1.10 13.53 4.00
CA TYR A 291 0.67 12.16 3.71
C TYR A 291 1.00 11.67 2.31
N LYS A 292 1.19 12.53 1.29
CA LYS A 292 1.37 12.05 -0.08
C LYS A 292 2.73 11.37 -0.32
N CYS A 293 3.84 12.07 -0.11
CA CYS A 293 5.17 11.46 -0.18
C CYS A 293 5.40 10.42 0.93
N PRO A 294 4.94 10.63 2.17
CA PRO A 294 4.93 9.58 3.19
C PRO A 294 4.25 8.27 2.74
N CYS A 295 3.10 8.34 2.07
CA CYS A 295 2.44 7.14 1.51
C CYS A 295 3.31 6.45 0.46
N VAL A 296 4.01 7.19 -0.41
CA VAL A 296 4.93 6.60 -1.40
C VAL A 296 6.07 5.88 -0.70
N VAL A 297 6.69 6.53 0.28
CA VAL A 297 7.84 5.97 1.01
C VAL A 297 7.42 4.74 1.83
N GLY A 298 6.31 4.81 2.56
CA GLY A 298 5.74 3.66 3.29
C GLY A 298 5.37 2.50 2.37
N THR A 299 4.71 2.79 1.25
CA THR A 299 4.32 1.77 0.26
C THR A 299 5.54 1.09 -0.35
N ALA A 300 6.56 1.86 -0.72
CA ALA A 300 7.80 1.32 -1.26
C ALA A 300 8.54 0.46 -0.24
N ALA A 301 8.62 0.89 1.02
CA ALA A 301 9.20 0.11 2.10
C ALA A 301 8.47 -1.24 2.27
N ARG A 302 7.13 -1.21 2.28
CA ARG A 302 6.31 -2.43 2.32
C ARG A 302 6.63 -3.36 1.15
N TRP A 303 6.72 -2.85 -0.08
CA TRP A 303 7.06 -3.66 -1.25
C TRP A 303 8.45 -4.27 -1.17
N VAL A 304 9.44 -3.52 -0.66
CA VAL A 304 10.78 -4.06 -0.40
C VAL A 304 10.71 -5.21 0.60
N ALA A 305 10.01 -5.04 1.73
CA ALA A 305 9.83 -6.12 2.71
C ALA A 305 9.10 -7.33 2.11
N GLU A 306 8.09 -7.10 1.27
CA GLU A 306 7.35 -8.15 0.56
C GLU A 306 8.29 -8.97 -0.36
N ILE A 307 9.13 -8.29 -1.13
CA ILE A 307 10.11 -8.91 -2.03
C ILE A 307 11.13 -9.72 -1.22
N LEU A 308 11.69 -9.15 -0.15
CA LEU A 308 12.66 -9.84 0.72
C LEU A 308 12.05 -11.08 1.39
N LEU A 309 10.80 -11.02 1.84
CA LEU A 309 10.09 -12.17 2.40
C LEU A 309 9.86 -13.27 1.36
N ASP A 310 9.54 -12.90 0.11
CA ASP A 310 9.35 -13.87 -0.97
C ASP A 310 10.67 -14.52 -1.40
N GLU A 311 11.77 -13.79 -1.32
CA GLU A 311 13.15 -14.31 -1.53
C GLU A 311 13.69 -15.07 -0.30
N GLN A 312 12.91 -15.17 0.79
CA GLN A 312 13.30 -15.81 2.06
C GLN A 312 14.57 -15.20 2.69
N LEU A 313 14.75 -13.89 2.53
CA LEU A 313 15.88 -13.15 3.07
C LEU A 313 15.63 -12.61 4.48
N ILE A 314 14.36 -12.57 4.93
CA ILE A 314 13.92 -11.99 6.24
C ILE A 314 12.71 -12.71 6.84
#